data_AF-A0A6Y2ZJT8-F1
#
_entry.id   AF-A0A6Y2ZJT8-F1
#
_cell.length_a   1.000
_cell.length_b   1.000
_cell.length_c   1.000
_cell.angle_alpha   90.00
_cell.angle_beta   90.00
_cell.angle_gamma   90.00
#
_symmetry.space_group_name_H-M   'P 1'
#
loop_
_entity.id
_entity.type
_entity.pdbx_description
1 polymer ?
#
loop_
_entity_poly.entity_id
_entity_poly.type
_entity_poly.pdbx_seq_one_letter_code
_entity_poly.pdbx_strand_id
1 'polypeptide(L)' 'FEPNQTAYNKFINEMAMDNKVAPAHSYLMRIVVPECKEALEDILKRPGAALQLAGKINELYAPELEIEVKN' A
#
# COMPACT_ATOMS: atom_id res chain seq x y z
N PHE A 1 -8.54 -2.63 6.84
CA PHE A 1 -7.18 -2.06 6.71
C PHE A 1 -7.16 -0.73 7.45
N GLU A 2 -6.09 -0.45 8.18
CA GLU A 2 -5.87 0.74 8.99
C GLU A 2 -4.58 1.43 8.51
N PRO A 3 -4.59 2.05 7.31
CA PRO A 3 -3.43 2.75 6.79
C PRO A 3 -3.07 3.93 7.68
N ASN A 4 -1.76 4.18 7.81
CA ASN A 4 -1.22 5.26 8.62
C ASN A 4 0.06 5.80 7.99
N GLN A 5 0.45 7.01 8.40
CA GLN A 5 1.50 7.77 7.74
C GLN A 5 2.85 7.05 7.83
N THR A 6 3.13 6.41 8.96
CA THR A 6 4.37 5.65 9.16
C THR A 6 4.46 4.48 8.19
N ALA A 7 3.40 3.67 8.06
CA ALA A 7 3.39 2.52 7.15
C ALA A 7 3.43 2.96 5.68
N TYR A 8 2.70 4.01 5.33
CA TYR A 8 2.68 4.57 3.97
C TYR A 8 4.05 5.16 3.57
N ASN A 9 4.66 6.00 4.41
CA ASN A 9 5.98 6.56 4.11
C ASN A 9 7.03 5.47 3.98
N LYS A 10 6.96 4.44 4.84
CA LYS A 10 7.87 3.29 4.74
C LYS A 10 7.66 2.52 3.44
N PHE A 11 6.42 2.32 3.02
CA PHE A 11 6.10 1.74 1.71
C PHE A 11 6.75 2.54 0.57
N ILE A 12 6.53 3.86 0.53
CA ILE A 12 7.09 4.73 -0.51
C ILE A 12 8.62 4.67 -0.54
N ASN A 13 9.25 4.72 0.63
CA ASN A 13 10.72 4.67 0.75
C ASN A 13 11.32 3.31 0.37
N GLU A 14 10.56 2.22 0.53
CA GLU A 14 10.99 0.86 0.17
C GLU A 14 10.79 0.56 -1.33
N MET A 15 10.02 1.38 -2.08
CA MET A 15 9.80 1.17 -3.51
C MET A 15 11.06 1.45 -4.33
N ALA A 16 11.41 0.51 -5.21
CA ALA A 16 12.43 0.68 -6.25
C ALA A 16 11.88 0.35 -7.64
N MET A 17 12.63 0.66 -8.71
CA MET A 17 12.17 0.42 -10.09
C MET A 17 11.90 -1.07 -10.38
N ASP A 18 12.76 -1.94 -9.87
CA ASP A 18 12.72 -3.40 -10.00
C ASP A 18 12.04 -4.11 -8.81
N ASN A 19 11.77 -3.40 -7.71
CA ASN A 19 11.17 -3.95 -6.51
C ASN A 19 9.96 -3.14 -6.03
N LYS A 20 8.76 -3.56 -6.45
CA LYS A 20 7.47 -2.96 -6.05
C LYS A 20 6.57 -3.92 -5.28
N VAL A 21 6.70 -5.22 -5.54
CA VAL A 21 5.83 -6.25 -4.94
C VAL A 21 6.13 -6.46 -3.47
N ALA A 22 7.41 -6.59 -3.08
CA ALA A 22 7.77 -6.82 -1.68
C ALA A 22 7.43 -5.62 -0.75
N PRO A 23 7.66 -4.35 -1.16
CA PRO A 23 7.17 -3.19 -0.40
C PRO A 23 5.65 -3.18 -0.25
N ALA A 24 4.90 -3.46 -1.32
CA ALA A 24 3.43 -3.48 -1.26
C ALA A 24 2.91 -4.60 -0.35
N HIS A 25 3.51 -5.80 -0.41
CA HIS A 25 3.18 -6.88 0.50
C HIS A 25 3.44 -6.50 1.95
N SER A 26 4.64 -5.97 2.24
CA SER A 26 5.03 -5.57 3.60
C SER A 26 4.14 -4.46 4.14
N TYR A 27 3.75 -3.51 3.29
CA TYR A 27 2.80 -2.46 3.63
C TYR A 27 1.46 -3.03 4.05
N LEU A 28 0.85 -3.89 3.21
CA LEU A 28 -0.46 -4.49 3.50
C LEU A 28 -0.44 -5.31 4.80
N MET A 29 0.63 -6.06 5.07
CA MET A 29 0.78 -6.81 6.32
C MET A 29 0.92 -5.92 7.56
N ARG A 30 1.39 -4.68 7.42
CA ARG A 30 1.48 -3.70 8.52
C ARG A 30 0.13 -3.04 8.81
N ILE A 31 -0.73 -2.89 7.81
CA ILE A 31 -1.99 -2.13 7.90
C ILE A 31 -3.23 -3.02 7.91
N VAL A 32 -3.11 -4.33 7.74
CA VAL A 32 -4.23 -5.25 7.90
C VAL A 32 -4.57 -5.41 9.38
N VAL A 33 -5.86 -5.49 9.69
CA VAL A 33 -6.31 -5.81 11.03
C VAL A 33 -5.84 -7.22 11.41
N PRO A 34 -5.43 -7.47 12.68
CA PRO A 34 -4.81 -8.73 13.07
C PRO A 34 -5.61 -9.98 12.68
N GLU A 35 -6.93 -9.93 12.82
CA GLU A 35 -7.87 -11.01 12.53
C GLU A 35 -7.92 -11.40 11.04
N CYS A 36 -7.46 -10.54 10.14
CA CYS A 36 -7.48 -10.77 8.69
C CYS A 36 -6.12 -11.13 8.10
N LYS A 37 -5.07 -11.31 8.92
CA LYS A 37 -3.71 -11.57 8.43
C LYS A 37 -3.60 -12.85 7.60
N GLU A 38 -4.14 -13.95 8.09
CA GLU A 38 -4.10 -15.24 7.38
C GLU A 38 -4.83 -15.17 6.04
N ALA A 39 -6.03 -14.58 6.03
CA ALA A 39 -6.81 -14.39 4.81
C ALA A 39 -6.10 -13.49 3.80
N LEU A 40 -5.41 -12.45 4.28
CA LEU A 40 -4.60 -11.59 3.42
C LEU A 40 -3.41 -12.36 2.83
N GLU A 41 -2.68 -13.16 3.61
CA GLU A 41 -1.55 -13.96 3.11
C GLU A 41 -1.97 -14.88 1.95
N ASP A 42 -3.13 -15.51 2.05
CA ASP A 42 -3.68 -16.34 0.97
C ASP A 42 -3.99 -15.52 -0.30
N ILE A 43 -4.55 -14.32 -0.15
CA ILE A 43 -4.81 -13.41 -1.28
C ILE A 43 -3.49 -12.95 -1.92
N LEU A 44 -2.46 -12.67 -1.12
CA LEU A 44 -1.17 -12.16 -1.59
C LEU A 44 -0.35 -13.19 -2.38
N LYS A 45 -0.72 -14.49 -2.34
CA LYS A 45 -0.18 -15.51 -3.25
C LYS A 45 -0.53 -15.26 -4.72
N ARG A 46 -1.61 -14.51 -5.00
CA ARG A 46 -2.03 -14.18 -6.36
C ARG A 46 -1.11 -13.10 -6.96
N PRO A 47 -0.49 -13.33 -8.14
CA PRO A 47 0.34 -12.33 -8.80
C PRO A 47 -0.40 -11.00 -8.98
N GLY A 48 0.26 -9.90 -8.60
CA GLY A 48 -0.28 -8.54 -8.72
C GLY A 48 -1.26 -8.10 -7.63
N ALA A 49 -1.76 -9.02 -6.77
CA ALA A 49 -2.75 -8.69 -5.75
C ALA A 49 -2.24 -7.64 -4.75
N ALA A 50 -0.98 -7.73 -4.34
CA ALA A 50 -0.35 -6.76 -3.44
C ALA A 50 -0.41 -5.33 -4.01
N LEU A 51 -0.10 -5.16 -5.30
CA LEU A 51 -0.11 -3.85 -5.94
C LEU A 51 -1.53 -3.33 -6.14
N GLN A 52 -2.48 -4.20 -6.52
CA GLN A 52 -3.89 -3.84 -6.68
C GLN A 52 -4.51 -3.36 -5.36
N LEU A 53 -4.29 -4.11 -4.28
CA LEU A 53 -4.79 -3.75 -2.96
C LEU A 53 -4.15 -2.47 -2.43
N ALA A 54 -2.82 -2.36 -2.50
CA ALA A 54 -2.10 -1.17 -2.04
C ALA A 54 -2.54 0.08 -2.82
N GLY A 55 -2.69 -0.03 -4.14
CA GLY A 55 -3.23 1.04 -4.99
C GLY A 55 -4.62 1.48 -4.54
N LYS A 56 -5.55 0.54 -4.40
CA LYS A 56 -6.93 0.87 -4.02
C LYS A 56 -7.06 1.48 -2.63
N ILE A 57 -6.26 1.01 -1.68
CA ILE A 57 -6.22 1.58 -0.32
C ILE A 57 -5.64 2.99 -0.35
N ASN A 58 -4.56 3.22 -1.10
CA ASN A 58 -3.88 4.50 -1.13
C ASN A 58 -4.67 5.58 -1.89
N GLU A 59 -5.49 5.22 -2.88
CA GLU A 59 -6.47 6.15 -3.48
C GLU A 59 -7.37 6.82 -2.43
N LEU A 60 -7.76 6.07 -1.39
CA LEU A 60 -8.63 6.56 -0.32
C LEU A 60 -7.84 7.22 0.81
N TYR A 61 -6.65 6.70 1.11
CA TYR A 61 -5.84 7.13 2.25
C TYR A 61 -5.01 8.38 1.96
N ALA A 62 -4.38 8.44 0.78
CA ALA A 62 -3.47 9.48 0.35
C ALA A 62 -3.92 10.01 -1.03
N PRO A 63 -5.07 10.71 -1.11
CA PRO A 63 -5.58 11.22 -2.37
C PRO A 63 -4.59 12.22 -2.99
N GLU A 64 -4.59 12.29 -4.32
CA GLU A 64 -3.74 13.19 -5.08
C GLU A 64 -4.09 14.66 -4.77
N LEU A 65 -3.07 15.47 -4.53
CA LEU A 65 -3.24 16.90 -4.29
C LEU A 65 -3.25 17.63 -5.62
N GLU A 66 -4.34 18.33 -5.91
CA GLU A 66 -4.40 19.27 -7.02
C GLU A 66 -3.74 20.59 -6.60
N ILE A 67 -2.68 20.99 -7.30
CA ILE A 67 -1.89 22.19 -7.00
C ILE A 67 -1.90 23.11 -8.21
N GLU A 68 -2.38 24.33 -8.04
CA GLU A 68 -2.34 25.39 -9.06
C GLU A 68 -1.46 26.56 -8.58
N VAL A 69 -0.62 27.08 -9.48
CA VAL A 69 0.16 28.31 -9.25
C VAL A 69 -0.48 29.43 -10.05
N LYS A 70 -0.93 30.49 -9.38
CA LYS A 70 -1.45 31.70 -10.05
C LYS A 70 -0.31 32.65 -10.37
N ASN A 71 -0.22 33.05 -11.65
CA ASN A 71 0.63 34.13 -12.12
C ASN A 71 -0.07 35.48 -11.93
#